data_AF-A0A142VCT0-F1
#
_entry.id   AF-A0A142VCT0-F1
#
_cell.length_a   1.000
_cell.length_b   1.000
_cell.length_c   1.000
_cell.angle_alpha   90.00
_cell.angle_beta   90.00
_cell.angle_gamma   90.00
#
_symmetry.space_group_name_H-M   'P 1'
#
loop_
_entity.id
_entity.type
_entity.pdbx_description
1 polymer ?
#
loop_
_entity_poly.entity_id
_entity_poly.type
_entity_poly.pdbx_seq_one_letter_code
_entity_poly.pdbx_strand_id
1 'polypeptide(L)'
;MIKTKICGLTEVGQALATARTGADFAGVVFAESKRRITTEKALEIAEALKPLNPRPMLVGVFANQTAEEVNRIASVCRLDRVQLSGNESWEYCNQVNLPVIKVIHVAESTTAELVIQEIQAGLKALKKTPVFLLDTHTKALFGGSGQSFDWQIVKQVSLKYPVMVAGGLNPENIQGFIKIAKPWGIDVASGVETDGIKDTAKIHLFIERVKDADGNRIC
;
A
#
# COMPACT_ATOMS: atom_id res chain seq x y z
N MET A 1 -7.69 -13.60 5.39
CA MET A 1 -7.55 -12.35 6.13
C MET A 1 -7.04 -11.27 5.18
N ILE A 2 -7.68 -10.10 5.15
CA ILE A 2 -7.27 -8.96 4.33
C ILE A 2 -5.94 -8.42 4.84
N LYS A 3 -4.98 -8.23 3.92
CA LYS A 3 -3.66 -7.68 4.25
C LYS A 3 -3.71 -6.19 4.46
N THR A 4 -2.94 -5.67 5.41
CA THR A 4 -2.97 -4.26 5.80
C THR A 4 -1.61 -3.59 5.74
N LYS A 5 -1.57 -2.40 5.13
CA LYS A 5 -0.38 -1.56 5.06
C LYS A 5 -0.68 -0.16 5.58
N ILE A 6 0.19 0.34 6.47
CA ILE A 6 0.20 1.74 6.89
C ILE A 6 1.40 2.42 6.23
N CYS A 7 1.15 3.37 5.33
CA CYS A 7 2.17 3.99 4.49
C CYS A 7 2.56 5.39 4.96
N GLY A 8 3.82 5.80 4.77
CA GLY A 8 4.29 7.15 5.06
C GLY A 8 4.57 7.37 6.54
N LEU A 9 5.11 6.35 7.21
CA LEU A 9 5.63 6.44 8.57
C LEU A 9 6.93 7.24 8.55
N THR A 10 7.05 8.23 9.43
CA THR A 10 8.22 9.11 9.53
C THR A 10 8.97 8.96 10.84
N GLU A 11 8.34 8.37 11.86
CA GLU A 11 8.89 8.24 13.21
C GLU A 11 8.81 6.81 13.75
N VAL A 12 9.78 6.43 14.59
CA VAL A 12 9.85 5.12 15.25
C VAL A 12 8.57 4.82 16.05
N GLY A 13 8.05 5.79 16.79
CA GLY A 13 6.82 5.62 17.57
C GLY A 13 5.60 5.25 16.71
N GLN A 14 5.50 5.82 15.50
CA GLN A 14 4.41 5.52 14.55
C GLN A 14 4.55 4.08 14.00
N ALA A 15 5.78 3.65 13.70
CA ALA A 15 6.06 2.31 13.24
C ALA A 15 5.76 1.24 14.31
N LEU A 16 6.13 1.50 15.57
CA LEU A 16 5.81 0.62 16.69
C LEU A 16 4.31 0.57 16.97
N ALA A 17 3.61 1.71 16.89
CA ALA A 17 2.15 1.75 16.99
C ALA A 17 1.49 0.93 15.88
N THR A 18 1.97 1.06 14.64
CA THR A 18 1.53 0.26 13.49
C THR A 18 1.73 -1.23 13.75
N ALA A 19 2.91 -1.64 14.23
CA ALA A 19 3.20 -3.04 14.53
C ALA A 19 2.26 -3.63 15.60
N ARG A 20 1.92 -2.86 16.64
CA ARG A 20 0.99 -3.29 17.71
C ARG A 20 -0.43 -3.58 17.20
N THR A 21 -0.85 -2.97 16.09
CA THR A 21 -2.16 -3.27 15.49
C THR A 21 -2.19 -4.62 14.78
N GLY A 22 -1.03 -5.25 14.55
CA GLY A 22 -0.90 -6.46 13.73
C GLY A 22 -0.94 -6.18 12.23
N ALA A 23 -0.59 -4.97 11.80
CA ALA A 23 -0.47 -4.64 10.39
C ALA A 23 0.58 -5.53 9.69
N ASP A 24 0.34 -5.90 8.44
CA ASP A 24 1.25 -6.76 7.67
C ASP A 24 2.44 -6.00 7.08
N PHE A 25 2.24 -4.71 6.80
CA PHE A 25 3.24 -3.86 6.14
C PHE A 25 3.33 -2.47 6.78
N ALA A 26 4.56 -1.97 6.89
CA ALA A 26 4.89 -0.62 7.34
C ALA A 26 5.63 0.10 6.20
N GLY A 27 5.08 1.19 5.68
CA GLY A 27 5.63 1.92 4.54
C GLY A 27 6.42 3.16 4.95
N VAL A 28 7.63 3.31 4.43
CA VAL A 28 8.48 4.52 4.53
C VAL A 28 8.73 5.09 3.13
N VAL A 29 8.72 6.41 2.98
CA VAL A 29 8.71 7.05 1.65
C VAL A 29 10.07 7.69 1.36
N PHE A 30 10.64 7.35 0.20
CA PHE A 30 11.88 7.96 -0.33
C PHE A 30 11.62 8.82 -1.57
N ALA A 31 10.46 8.66 -2.22
CA ALA A 31 9.97 9.56 -3.26
C ALA A 31 9.70 10.98 -2.73
N GLU A 32 9.80 11.97 -3.61
CA GLU A 32 9.52 13.37 -3.28
C GLU A 32 8.08 13.54 -2.80
N SER A 33 7.91 13.92 -1.52
CA SER A 33 6.61 14.12 -0.90
C SER A 33 6.77 14.72 0.51
N LYS A 34 5.64 15.16 1.10
CA LYS A 34 5.59 15.60 2.51
C LYS A 34 5.98 14.52 3.54
N ARG A 35 6.00 13.24 3.12
CA ARG A 35 6.31 12.09 3.97
C ARG A 35 7.69 11.50 3.70
N ARG A 36 8.48 12.17 2.85
CA ARG A 36 9.82 11.74 2.49
C ARG A 36 10.71 11.70 3.74
N ILE A 37 11.42 10.60 3.94
CA ILE A 37 12.42 10.46 5.00
C ILE A 37 13.80 10.16 4.44
N THR A 38 14.81 10.31 5.29
CA THR A 38 16.19 9.96 4.96
C THR A 38 16.47 8.47 5.20
N THR A 39 17.58 7.97 4.67
CA THR A 39 18.06 6.61 4.89
C THR A 39 18.33 6.31 6.36
N GLU A 40 18.83 7.30 7.11
CA GLU A 40 19.14 7.18 8.54
C GLU A 40 17.85 6.98 9.33
N LYS A 41 16.82 7.77 9.03
CA LYS A 41 15.52 7.65 9.71
C LYS A 41 14.82 6.33 9.39
N ALA A 42 14.90 5.87 8.14
CA ALA A 42 14.37 4.57 7.74
C ALA A 42 15.09 3.42 8.47
N LEU A 43 16.41 3.52 8.66
CA LEU A 43 17.19 2.54 9.41
C LEU A 43 16.82 2.52 10.91
N GLU A 44 16.59 3.68 11.54
CA GLU A 44 16.07 3.75 12.91
C GLU A 44 14.73 2.99 13.05
N ILE A 45 13.81 3.19 12.10
CA ILE A 45 12.53 2.47 12.04
C ILE A 45 12.75 0.96 11.86
N ALA A 46 13.65 0.56 10.95
CA ALA A 46 13.96 -0.84 10.71
C ALA A 46 14.50 -1.54 11.97
N GLU A 47 15.46 -0.92 12.67
CA GLU A 47 16.02 -1.49 13.91
C GLU A 47 14.99 -1.59 15.03
N ALA A 48 14.09 -0.61 15.14
CA ALA A 48 13.03 -0.64 16.15
C ALA A 48 12.00 -1.76 15.89
N LEU A 49 11.72 -2.08 14.62
CA LEU A 49 10.80 -3.16 14.25
C LEU A 49 11.44 -4.55 14.33
N LYS A 50 12.75 -4.65 14.13
CA LYS A 50 13.51 -5.90 14.07
C LYS A 50 13.28 -6.89 15.24
N PRO A 51 13.22 -6.49 16.52
CA PRO A 51 13.05 -7.43 17.63
C PRO A 51 11.61 -7.95 17.77
N LEU A 52 10.64 -7.40 17.04
CA LEU A 52 9.25 -7.82 17.14
C LEU A 52 9.01 -9.13 16.37
N ASN A 53 8.19 -10.03 16.93
CA ASN A 53 7.77 -11.26 16.26
C ASN A 53 6.30 -11.59 16.62
N PRO A 54 5.36 -11.53 15.65
CA PRO A 54 5.56 -11.07 14.28
C PRO A 54 5.81 -9.55 14.19
N ARG A 55 6.53 -9.12 13.16
CA ARG A 55 6.67 -7.69 12.78
C ARG A 55 6.06 -7.43 11.40
N PRO A 56 5.58 -6.21 11.10
CA PRO A 56 5.25 -5.84 9.74
C PRO A 56 6.50 -5.90 8.84
N MET A 57 6.30 -6.26 7.56
CA MET A 57 7.31 -6.08 6.54
C MET A 57 7.52 -4.58 6.27
N LEU A 58 8.77 -4.13 6.29
CA LEU A 58 9.14 -2.76 5.98
C LEU A 58 9.21 -2.57 4.47
N VAL A 59 8.43 -1.62 3.96
CA VAL A 59 8.28 -1.31 2.54
C VAL A 59 8.83 0.08 2.26
N GLY A 60 9.81 0.20 1.36
CA GLY A 60 10.25 1.50 0.86
C GLY A 60 9.47 1.93 -0.36
N VAL A 61 8.97 3.16 -0.38
CA VAL A 61 8.19 3.72 -1.48
C VAL A 61 9.04 4.67 -2.32
N PHE A 62 9.13 4.37 -3.61
CA PHE A 62 9.94 5.05 -4.61
C PHE A 62 9.06 5.49 -5.77
N ALA A 63 9.50 6.52 -6.50
CA ALA A 63 8.90 7.01 -7.72
C ALA A 63 9.99 7.59 -8.63
N ASN A 64 10.26 6.90 -9.73
CA ASN A 64 11.16 7.30 -10.81
C ASN A 64 12.65 7.47 -10.42
N GLN A 65 13.10 6.97 -9.26
CA GLN A 65 14.53 6.81 -8.99
C GLN A 65 15.15 5.72 -9.88
N THR A 66 16.47 5.73 -10.06
CA THR A 66 17.15 4.67 -10.80
C THR A 66 17.10 3.34 -10.02
N ALA A 67 17.13 2.21 -10.73
CA ALA A 67 17.11 0.89 -10.06
C ALA A 67 18.33 0.69 -9.16
N GLU A 68 19.49 1.27 -9.53
CA GLU A 68 20.69 1.28 -8.69
C GLU A 68 20.45 2.00 -7.36
N GLU A 69 19.86 3.20 -7.40
CA GLU A 69 19.54 3.97 -6.20
C GLU A 69 18.53 3.23 -5.31
N VAL A 70 17.47 2.68 -5.91
CA VAL A 70 16.45 1.88 -5.19
C VAL A 70 17.10 0.68 -4.49
N ASN A 71 17.92 -0.10 -5.20
CA ASN A 71 18.58 -1.27 -4.64
C ASN A 71 19.57 -0.90 -3.53
N ARG A 72 20.30 0.21 -3.68
CA ARG A 72 21.23 0.71 -2.66
C ARG A 72 20.47 1.11 -1.39
N ILE A 73 19.43 1.92 -1.51
CA ILE A 73 18.60 2.36 -0.37
C ILE A 73 17.94 1.16 0.31
N ALA A 74 17.41 0.22 -0.48
CA ALA A 74 16.76 -0.98 0.04
C ALA A 74 17.70 -1.84 0.90
N SER A 75 18.95 -2.00 0.44
CA SER A 75 19.99 -2.70 1.19
C SER A 75 20.36 -1.97 2.48
N VAL A 76 20.66 -0.66 2.39
CA VAL A 76 21.06 0.17 3.55
C VAL A 76 19.98 0.19 4.63
N CYS A 77 18.72 0.37 4.23
CA CYS A 77 17.60 0.51 5.17
C CYS A 77 17.00 -0.84 5.59
N ARG A 78 17.59 -1.97 5.17
CA ARG A 78 17.11 -3.32 5.49
C ARG A 78 15.63 -3.51 5.16
N LEU A 79 15.21 -3.00 4.01
CA LEU A 79 13.82 -3.12 3.56
C LEU A 79 13.49 -4.59 3.24
N ASP A 80 12.24 -4.98 3.45
CA ASP A 80 11.74 -6.30 3.04
C ASP A 80 11.16 -6.27 1.62
N ARG A 81 10.61 -5.11 1.21
CA ARG A 81 9.98 -4.91 -0.11
C ARG A 81 10.19 -3.50 -0.63
N VAL A 82 10.06 -3.36 -1.95
CA VAL A 82 10.10 -2.09 -2.67
C VAL A 82 8.74 -1.82 -3.30
N GLN A 83 8.16 -0.65 -3.06
CA GLN A 83 6.98 -0.16 -3.75
C GLN A 83 7.37 0.86 -4.81
N LEU A 84 7.01 0.61 -6.07
CA LEU A 84 7.28 1.46 -7.22
C LEU A 84 5.99 2.20 -7.60
N SER A 85 5.95 3.50 -7.30
CA SER A 85 4.76 4.36 -7.41
C SER A 85 4.84 5.37 -8.56
N GLY A 86 5.93 5.36 -9.33
CA GLY A 86 6.13 6.21 -10.49
C GLY A 86 5.67 5.54 -11.79
N ASN A 87 6.35 5.93 -12.86
CA ASN A 87 6.14 5.44 -14.23
C ASN A 87 7.13 4.31 -14.58
N GLU A 88 7.66 3.59 -13.59
CA GLU A 88 8.62 2.53 -13.82
C GLU A 88 8.01 1.41 -14.67
N SER A 89 8.74 0.95 -15.70
CA SER A 89 8.27 -0.10 -16.59
C SER A 89 8.38 -1.50 -15.97
N TRP A 90 7.82 -2.50 -16.65
CA TRP A 90 7.98 -3.90 -16.25
C TRP A 90 9.44 -4.38 -16.36
N GLU A 91 10.20 -3.87 -17.32
CA GLU A 91 11.64 -4.12 -17.44
C GLU A 91 12.42 -3.50 -16.28
N TYR A 92 12.04 -2.31 -15.82
CA TYR A 92 12.63 -1.70 -14.63
C TYR A 92 12.39 -2.59 -13.40
N CYS A 93 11.18 -3.12 -13.23
CA CYS A 93 10.84 -3.97 -12.08
C CYS A 93 11.75 -5.21 -11.98
N ASN A 94 12.21 -5.76 -13.12
CA ASN A 94 13.16 -6.88 -13.15
C ASN A 94 14.58 -6.51 -12.67
N GLN A 95 14.91 -5.22 -12.57
CA GLN A 95 16.20 -4.72 -12.06
C GLN A 95 16.18 -4.54 -10.54
N VAL A 96 15.02 -4.62 -9.89
CA VAL A 96 14.88 -4.50 -8.43
C VAL A 96 15.15 -5.85 -7.77
N ASN A 97 16.05 -5.87 -6.79
CA ASN A 97 16.50 -7.10 -6.13
C ASN A 97 15.47 -7.68 -5.16
N LEU A 98 14.72 -6.80 -4.48
CA LEU A 98 13.69 -7.19 -3.51
C LEU A 98 12.32 -7.43 -4.16
N PRO A 99 11.40 -8.15 -3.50
CA PRO A 99 10.03 -8.29 -3.99
C PRO A 99 9.33 -6.94 -4.16
N VAL A 100 8.71 -6.77 -5.33
CA VAL A 100 8.08 -5.51 -5.74
C VAL A 100 6.60 -5.45 -5.33
N ILE A 101 6.16 -4.28 -4.89
CA ILE A 101 4.77 -3.81 -4.96
C ILE A 101 4.72 -2.83 -6.14
N LYS A 102 4.01 -3.16 -7.22
CA LYS A 102 3.90 -2.28 -8.38
C LYS A 102 2.57 -1.54 -8.32
N VAL A 103 2.63 -0.21 -8.30
CA VAL A 103 1.45 0.64 -8.35
C VAL A 103 0.94 0.71 -9.79
N ILE A 104 -0.38 0.55 -9.94
CA ILE A 104 -1.15 0.85 -11.15
C ILE A 104 -2.09 2.00 -10.76
N HIS A 105 -1.91 3.15 -11.41
CA HIS A 105 -2.72 4.34 -11.17
C HIS A 105 -4.09 4.19 -11.82
N VAL A 106 -5.15 4.39 -11.03
CA VAL A 106 -6.55 4.35 -11.51
C VAL A 106 -7.06 5.79 -11.60
N ALA A 107 -7.30 6.24 -12.82
CA ALA A 107 -7.86 7.55 -13.13
C ALA A 107 -9.32 7.43 -13.59
N GLU A 108 -10.00 8.57 -13.77
CA GLU A 108 -11.41 8.61 -14.22
C GLU A 108 -11.64 7.92 -15.58
N SER A 109 -10.64 7.93 -16.46
CA SER A 109 -10.70 7.26 -17.77
C SER A 109 -10.31 5.78 -17.73
N THR A 110 -9.86 5.26 -16.59
CA THR A 110 -9.43 3.87 -16.45
C THR A 110 -10.65 2.95 -16.41
N THR A 111 -10.58 1.80 -17.07
CA THR A 111 -11.57 0.72 -16.95
C THR A 111 -10.96 -0.51 -16.29
N ALA A 112 -11.81 -1.42 -15.80
CA ALA A 112 -11.33 -2.69 -15.22
C ALA A 112 -10.55 -3.52 -16.25
N GLU A 113 -10.97 -3.51 -17.52
CA GLU A 113 -10.31 -4.21 -18.61
C GLU A 113 -8.87 -3.72 -18.81
N LEU A 114 -8.66 -2.39 -18.80
CA LEU A 114 -7.32 -1.81 -18.93
C LEU A 114 -6.42 -2.21 -17.77
N VAL A 115 -6.94 -2.17 -16.52
CA VAL A 115 -6.18 -2.62 -15.35
C VAL A 115 -5.83 -4.11 -15.43
N ILE A 116 -6.79 -4.94 -15.86
CA ILE A 116 -6.57 -6.38 -16.05
C ILE A 116 -5.50 -6.65 -17.11
N GLN A 117 -5.54 -5.92 -18.24
CA GLN A 117 -4.53 -6.04 -19.30
C GLN A 117 -3.15 -5.63 -18.79
N GLU A 118 -3.05 -4.57 -18.00
CA GLU A 118 -1.79 -4.13 -17.38
C GLU A 118 -1.23 -5.17 -16.40
N ILE A 119 -2.08 -5.75 -15.55
CA ILE A 119 -1.70 -6.87 -14.66
C ILE A 119 -1.18 -8.06 -15.47
N GLN A 120 -1.87 -8.44 -16.55
CA GLN A 120 -1.47 -9.55 -17.42
C GLN A 120 -0.13 -9.28 -18.11
N ALA A 121 0.10 -8.06 -18.59
CA ALA A 121 1.36 -7.65 -19.17
C ALA A 121 2.50 -7.78 -18.15
N GLY A 122 2.30 -7.30 -16.91
CA GLY A 122 3.27 -7.44 -15.83
C GLY A 122 3.56 -8.90 -15.46
N LEU A 123 2.52 -9.74 -15.34
CA LEU A 123 2.69 -11.17 -15.06
C LEU A 123 3.47 -11.90 -16.16
N LYS A 124 3.36 -11.46 -17.42
CA LYS A 124 4.12 -12.02 -18.54
C LYS A 124 5.57 -11.54 -18.58
N ALA A 125 5.81 -10.28 -18.23
CA ALA A 125 7.12 -9.64 -18.34
C ALA A 125 8.05 -9.91 -17.13
N LEU A 126 7.49 -10.21 -15.95
CA LEU A 126 8.26 -10.34 -14.72
C LEU A 126 8.67 -11.78 -14.42
N LYS A 127 9.91 -11.94 -13.94
CA LYS A 127 10.43 -13.24 -13.45
C LYS A 127 9.83 -13.64 -12.10
N LYS A 128 9.41 -12.66 -11.30
CA LYS A 128 8.81 -12.85 -9.97
C LYS A 128 7.48 -12.11 -9.93
N THR A 129 6.45 -12.76 -9.41
CA THR A 129 5.12 -12.16 -9.28
C THR A 129 5.15 -11.00 -8.27
N PRO A 130 4.78 -9.77 -8.66
CA PRO A 130 4.70 -8.65 -7.73
C PRO A 130 3.39 -8.70 -6.94
N VAL A 131 3.27 -7.83 -5.94
CA VAL A 131 1.95 -7.40 -5.46
C VAL A 131 1.52 -6.23 -6.34
N PHE A 132 0.32 -6.29 -6.91
CA PHE A 132 -0.26 -5.16 -7.62
C PHE A 132 -1.01 -4.28 -6.62
N LEU A 133 -0.72 -2.98 -6.62
CA LEU A 133 -1.41 -1.98 -5.80
C LEU A 133 -2.16 -1.04 -6.72
N LEU A 134 -3.49 -1.01 -6.61
CA LEU A 134 -4.33 -0.06 -7.34
C LEU A 134 -4.42 1.23 -6.54
N ASP A 135 -3.83 2.32 -7.03
CA ASP A 135 -3.94 3.63 -6.38
C ASP A 135 -5.15 4.36 -6.98
N THR A 136 -6.26 4.33 -6.25
CA THR A 136 -7.50 4.98 -6.66
C THR A 136 -7.52 6.38 -6.09
N HIS A 137 -7.43 7.41 -6.93
CA HIS A 137 -7.70 8.77 -6.46
C HIS A 137 -9.19 8.87 -6.16
N THR A 138 -9.65 8.44 -4.97
CA THR A 138 -11.05 8.52 -4.56
C THR A 138 -11.43 9.99 -4.35
N LYS A 139 -11.61 10.72 -5.44
CA LYS A 139 -12.55 11.83 -5.49
C LYS A 139 -13.92 11.18 -5.48
N ALA A 140 -14.82 11.70 -4.65
CA ALA A 140 -16.15 11.15 -4.43
C ALA A 140 -17.05 11.33 -5.67
N LEU A 141 -16.72 10.66 -6.78
CA LEU A 141 -17.56 10.55 -7.96
C LEU A 141 -18.43 9.31 -7.78
N PHE A 142 -19.69 9.54 -7.42
CA PHE A 142 -20.70 8.51 -7.27
C PHE A 142 -21.37 8.22 -8.61
N GLY A 143 -21.45 6.96 -9.02
CA GLY A 143 -22.27 6.52 -10.15
C GLY A 143 -23.76 6.51 -9.81
N GLY A 144 -24.61 6.15 -10.79
CA GLY A 144 -26.09 6.11 -10.63
C GLY A 144 -26.61 5.15 -9.54
N SER A 145 -25.75 4.30 -8.98
CA SER A 145 -26.03 3.43 -7.83
C SER A 145 -25.62 4.02 -6.47
N GLY A 146 -25.09 5.25 -6.43
CA GLY A 146 -24.56 5.87 -5.21
C GLY A 146 -23.22 5.30 -4.74
N GLN A 147 -22.50 4.56 -5.60
CA GLN A 147 -21.19 3.97 -5.29
C GLN A 147 -20.07 4.69 -6.05
N SER A 148 -18.89 4.79 -5.45
CA SER A 148 -17.72 5.39 -6.12
C SER A 148 -17.34 4.57 -7.35
N PHE A 149 -17.09 5.27 -8.48
CA PHE A 149 -16.69 4.66 -9.75
C PHE A 149 -15.48 3.73 -9.59
N ASP A 150 -14.45 4.19 -8.87
CA ASP A 150 -13.22 3.45 -8.63
C ASP A 150 -13.47 2.11 -7.92
N TRP A 151 -14.45 2.04 -7.02
CA TRP A 151 -14.75 0.83 -6.26
C TRP A 151 -15.31 -0.28 -7.14
N GLN A 152 -16.03 0.06 -8.21
CA GLN A 152 -16.51 -0.94 -9.16
C GLN A 152 -15.38 -1.53 -10.01
N ILE A 153 -14.44 -0.68 -10.43
CA ILE A 153 -13.24 -1.13 -11.14
C ILE A 153 -12.47 -2.11 -10.25
N VAL A 154 -12.18 -1.70 -9.02
CA VAL A 154 -11.48 -2.54 -8.04
C VAL A 154 -12.20 -3.86 -7.79
N LYS A 155 -13.53 -3.85 -7.66
CA LYS A 155 -14.33 -5.07 -7.49
C LYS A 155 -14.10 -6.04 -8.65
N GLN A 156 -14.20 -5.56 -9.90
CA GLN A 156 -14.03 -6.39 -11.09
C GLN A 156 -12.61 -6.96 -11.21
N VAL A 157 -11.60 -6.18 -10.84
CA VAL A 157 -10.20 -6.63 -10.83
C VAL A 157 -9.96 -7.65 -9.70
N SER A 158 -10.48 -7.40 -8.50
CA SER A 158 -10.31 -8.27 -7.32
C SER A 158 -10.97 -9.64 -7.48
N LEU A 159 -11.97 -9.78 -8.36
CA LEU A 159 -12.54 -11.08 -8.74
C LEU A 159 -11.56 -11.97 -9.51
N LYS A 160 -10.54 -11.39 -10.14
CA LYS A 160 -9.58 -12.11 -11.00
C LYS A 160 -8.18 -12.18 -10.40
N TYR A 161 -7.75 -11.14 -9.67
CA TYR A 161 -6.39 -11.03 -9.16
C TYR A 161 -6.35 -10.56 -7.70
N PRO A 162 -5.39 -11.07 -6.90
CA PRO A 162 -5.17 -10.57 -5.56
C PRO A 162 -4.49 -9.20 -5.61
N VAL A 163 -5.27 -8.13 -5.54
CA VAL A 163 -4.77 -6.75 -5.55
C VAL A 163 -4.82 -6.11 -4.16
N MET A 164 -3.80 -5.31 -3.87
CA MET A 164 -3.84 -4.32 -2.80
C MET A 164 -4.47 -3.03 -3.33
N VAL A 165 -5.16 -2.27 -2.47
CA VAL A 165 -5.81 -1.02 -2.90
C VAL A 165 -5.46 0.13 -1.97
N ALA A 166 -5.13 1.27 -2.57
CA ALA A 166 -4.82 2.51 -1.89
C ALA A 166 -5.73 3.65 -2.37
N GLY A 167 -5.58 4.80 -1.71
CA GLY A 167 -6.14 6.06 -2.16
C GLY A 167 -7.48 6.39 -1.48
N GLY A 168 -7.44 7.46 -0.69
CA GLY A 168 -8.54 8.02 0.12
C GLY A 168 -9.35 7.06 1.01
N LEU A 169 -8.81 5.87 1.29
CA LEU A 169 -9.30 4.99 2.35
C LEU A 169 -9.09 5.64 3.72
N ASN A 170 -10.08 5.52 4.59
CA ASN A 170 -10.06 6.04 5.96
C ASN A 170 -10.95 5.18 6.87
N PRO A 171 -10.92 5.37 8.19
CA PRO A 171 -11.75 4.60 9.09
C PRO A 171 -13.25 4.68 8.74
N GLU A 172 -13.75 5.77 8.17
CA GLU A 172 -15.18 5.98 7.91
C GLU A 172 -15.69 5.18 6.71
N ASN A 173 -14.86 4.99 5.67
CA ASN A 173 -15.27 4.36 4.42
C ASN A 173 -14.80 2.90 4.26
N ILE A 174 -13.81 2.46 5.03
CA ILE A 174 -13.08 1.21 4.76
C ILE A 174 -13.97 -0.04 4.81
N GLN A 175 -14.94 -0.10 5.72
CA GLN A 175 -15.83 -1.26 5.83
C GLN A 175 -16.77 -1.37 4.63
N GLY A 176 -17.32 -0.24 4.18
CA GLY A 176 -18.16 -0.18 2.98
C GLY A 176 -17.37 -0.56 1.74
N PHE A 177 -16.14 -0.05 1.64
CA PHE A 177 -15.21 -0.38 0.57
C PHE A 177 -14.93 -1.89 0.52
N ILE A 178 -14.51 -2.50 1.62
CA ILE A 178 -14.17 -3.94 1.68
C ILE A 178 -15.36 -4.81 1.26
N LYS A 179 -16.57 -4.51 1.73
CA LYS A 179 -17.78 -5.27 1.40
C LYS A 179 -18.05 -5.32 -0.10
N ILE A 180 -17.74 -4.24 -0.82
CA ILE A 180 -17.98 -4.10 -2.27
C ILE A 180 -16.79 -4.64 -3.07
N ALA A 181 -15.59 -4.16 -2.75
CA ALA A 181 -14.38 -4.33 -3.54
C ALA A 181 -13.69 -5.68 -3.32
N LYS A 182 -13.83 -6.28 -2.12
CA LYS A 182 -13.20 -7.55 -1.73
C LYS A 182 -11.70 -7.66 -2.10
N PRO A 183 -10.86 -6.67 -1.72
CA PRO A 183 -9.45 -6.67 -2.09
C PRO A 183 -8.66 -7.74 -1.33
N TRP A 184 -7.49 -8.12 -1.85
CA TRP A 184 -6.54 -8.97 -1.11
C TRP A 184 -5.86 -8.19 0.02
N GLY A 185 -5.60 -6.90 -0.21
CA GLY A 185 -5.03 -6.02 0.79
C GLY A 185 -5.44 -4.57 0.62
N ILE A 186 -5.14 -3.78 1.63
CA ILE A 186 -5.42 -2.34 1.68
C ILE A 186 -4.18 -1.58 2.13
N ASP A 187 -4.01 -0.38 1.61
CA ASP A 187 -2.95 0.54 1.95
C ASP A 187 -3.54 1.90 2.32
N VAL A 188 -3.18 2.42 3.49
CA VAL A 188 -3.65 3.73 3.96
C VAL A 188 -2.48 4.65 4.30
N ALA A 189 -2.56 5.88 3.79
CA ALA A 189 -1.63 6.96 4.12
C ALA A 189 -2.36 8.08 4.88
N SER A 190 -2.91 9.07 4.18
CA SER A 190 -3.52 10.27 4.77
C SER A 190 -4.78 10.00 5.59
N GLY A 191 -5.53 8.92 5.31
CA GLY A 191 -6.76 8.60 6.03
C GLY A 191 -6.58 8.31 7.53
N VAL A 192 -5.34 8.08 7.97
CA VAL A 192 -4.97 7.86 9.37
C VAL A 192 -4.03 8.96 9.89
N GLU A 193 -4.11 10.16 9.31
CA GLU A 193 -3.37 11.33 9.75
C GLU A 193 -4.29 12.37 10.42
N THR A 194 -3.71 13.14 11.34
CA THR A 194 -4.26 14.37 11.90
C THR A 194 -3.21 15.46 11.66
N ASP A 195 -3.60 16.54 10.98
CA ASP A 195 -2.70 17.63 10.57
C ASP A 195 -1.45 17.16 9.79
N GLY A 196 -1.61 16.11 8.98
CA GLY A 196 -0.54 15.53 8.16
C GLY A 196 0.45 14.64 8.93
N ILE A 197 0.21 14.40 10.22
CA ILE A 197 1.01 13.52 11.08
C ILE A 197 0.22 12.25 11.36
N LYS A 198 0.89 11.09 11.38
CA LYS A 198 0.23 9.81 11.69
C LYS A 198 -0.41 9.84 13.07
N ASP A 199 -1.69 9.55 13.10
CA ASP A 199 -2.50 9.51 14.30
C ASP A 199 -2.65 8.05 14.74
N THR A 200 -2.07 7.72 15.89
CA THR A 200 -2.06 6.33 16.38
C THR A 200 -3.47 5.82 16.68
N ALA A 201 -4.40 6.65 17.13
CA ALA A 201 -5.77 6.26 17.39
C ALA A 201 -6.50 5.94 16.07
N LYS A 202 -6.29 6.76 15.03
CA LYS A 202 -6.85 6.47 13.70
C LYS A 202 -6.25 5.22 13.06
N ILE A 203 -4.96 4.96 13.25
CA ILE A 203 -4.32 3.71 12.80
C ILE A 203 -4.99 2.49 13.44
N HIS A 204 -5.17 2.50 14.76
CA HIS A 204 -5.84 1.40 15.48
C HIS A 204 -7.27 1.21 14.97
N LEU A 205 -8.05 2.30 14.92
CA LEU A 205 -9.43 2.28 14.47
C LEU A 205 -9.57 1.78 13.02
N PHE A 206 -8.67 2.18 12.13
CA PHE A 206 -8.66 1.71 10.75
C PHE A 206 -8.48 0.20 10.68
N ILE A 207 -7.45 -0.33 11.36
CA ILE A 207 -7.12 -1.77 11.34
C ILE A 207 -8.23 -2.59 12.01
N GLU A 208 -8.81 -2.10 13.10
CA GLU A 208 -9.97 -2.72 13.75
C GLU A 208 -11.14 -2.86 12.78
N ARG A 209 -11.52 -1.77 12.11
CA ARG A 209 -12.63 -1.76 11.14
C ARG A 209 -12.39 -2.71 9.97
N VAL A 210 -11.15 -2.90 9.56
CA VAL A 210 -10.76 -3.83 8.50
C VAL A 210 -10.97 -5.27 8.95
N LYS A 211 -10.52 -5.61 10.15
CA LYS A 211 -10.69 -6.96 10.74
C LYS A 211 -12.16 -7.30 10.92
N ASP A 212 -12.97 -6.33 11.37
CA ASP A 212 -14.42 -6.48 11.47
C ASP A 212 -15.08 -6.76 10.11
N ALA A 213 -14.67 -6.04 9.06
CA ALA A 213 -15.23 -6.23 7.72
C ALA A 213 -14.79 -7.55 7.07
N ASP A 214 -13.62 -8.07 7.42
CA ASP A 214 -13.07 -9.36 6.99
C ASP A 214 -13.70 -10.55 7.76
N GLY A 215 -14.56 -10.28 8.75
CA GLY A 215 -15.25 -11.30 9.54
C GLY A 215 -14.38 -11.92 10.64
N ASN A 216 -13.27 -11.28 11.00
CA ASN A 216 -12.32 -11.77 11.99
C ASN A 216 -12.41 -10.89 13.24
N ARG A 217 -13.34 -11.21 14.15
CA ARG A 217 -13.40 -10.56 15.46
C ARG A 217 -12.18 -10.97 16.28
N ILE A 218 -11.46 -10.00 16.82
CA ILE A 218 -10.60 -10.23 17.98
C ILE A 218 -11.56 -10.39 19.16
N CYS A 219 -11.73 -11.63 19.61
CA CYS A 219 -12.32 -11.91 20.93
C CYS A 219 -11.32 -11.51 22.02
#